data_AF-A0A937XKT7-F1
#
_entry.id   AF-A0A937XKT7-F1
#
_cell.length_a   1.000
_cell.length_b   1.000
_cell.length_c   1.000
_cell.angle_alpha   90.00
_cell.angle_beta   90.00
_cell.angle_gamma   90.00
#
_symmetry.space_group_name_H-M   'P 1'
#
loop_
_entity.id
_entity.type
_entity.pdbx_description
1 polymer ?
#
loop_
_entity_poly.entity_id
_entity_poly.type
_entity_poly.pdbx_seq_one_letter_code
_entity_poly.pdbx_strand_id
1 'polypeptide(L)'
;MNQSHQVIQTAQQLGREGIAYALVTVLKALPPASAKPGDKALVTQAGIIEGWIGGGCAQPAVIKTARRALVDGCSRIIRISPAEEGVERELDDVLEFGMTCHSGGTLELFVDPVLPQPTLTVIGDTPLSRALSVLAPRLGLPT
;
A
#
# COMPACT_ATOMS: atom_id res chain seq x y z
N MET A 1 8.04 -22.60 2.08
CA MET A 1 8.52 -21.30 2.58
C MET A 1 7.33 -20.50 3.06
N ASN A 2 7.37 -19.92 4.26
CA ASN A 2 6.24 -19.18 4.84
C ASN A 2 6.06 -17.84 4.10
N GLN A 3 4.91 -17.65 3.43
CA GLN A 3 4.60 -16.45 2.62
C GLN A 3 4.80 -15.15 3.39
N SER A 4 4.48 -15.14 4.68
CA SER A 4 4.66 -13.97 5.56
C SER A 4 6.14 -13.57 5.73
N HIS A 5 7.06 -14.53 5.74
CA HIS A 5 8.47 -14.24 5.94
C HIS A 5 9.09 -13.55 4.71
N GLN A 6 8.66 -13.94 3.51
CA GLN A 6 9.11 -13.32 2.26
C GLN A 6 8.63 -11.86 2.17
N VAL A 7 7.36 -11.59 2.49
CA VAL A 7 6.82 -10.22 2.52
C VAL A 7 7.62 -9.32 3.47
N ILE A 8 7.98 -9.81 4.66
CA ILE A 8 8.79 -9.04 5.62
C ILE A 8 10.20 -8.76 5.07
N GLN A 9 10.84 -9.75 4.46
CA GLN A 9 12.17 -9.58 3.86
C GLN A 9 12.16 -8.56 2.73
N THR A 10 11.18 -8.63 1.82
CA THR A 10 11.04 -7.66 0.74
C THR A 10 10.75 -6.26 1.28
N ALA A 11 9.90 -6.13 2.31
CA ALA A 11 9.61 -4.84 2.93
C ALA A 11 10.86 -4.20 3.55
N GLN A 12 11.70 -5.00 4.20
CA GLN A 12 12.99 -4.55 4.73
C GLN A 12 13.93 -4.11 3.61
N GLN A 13 13.98 -4.83 2.50
CA GLN A 13 14.83 -4.48 1.36
C GLN A 13 14.39 -3.15 0.74
N LEU A 14 13.10 -3.01 0.41
CA LEU A 14 12.56 -1.77 -0.16
C LEU A 14 12.75 -0.57 0.78
N GLY A 15 12.58 -0.79 2.10
CA GLY A 15 12.83 0.24 3.10
C GLY A 15 14.29 0.71 3.13
N ARG A 16 15.26 -0.20 2.96
CA ARG A 16 16.69 0.16 2.87
C ARG A 16 17.03 0.91 1.59
N GLU A 17 16.36 0.58 0.49
CA GLU A 17 16.55 1.23 -0.81
C GLU A 17 15.82 2.57 -0.93
N GLY A 18 15.01 2.94 0.07
CA GLY A 18 14.19 4.15 0.01
C GLY A 18 13.11 4.09 -1.07
N ILE A 19 12.65 2.89 -1.41
CA ILE A 19 11.61 2.68 -2.42
C ILE A 19 10.24 2.65 -1.72
N ALA A 20 9.34 3.53 -2.14
CA ALA A 20 7.97 3.56 -1.65
C ALA A 20 7.18 2.31 -2.10
N TYR A 21 6.36 1.76 -1.21
CA TYR A 21 5.49 0.64 -1.48
C TYR A 21 4.24 0.68 -0.60
N ALA A 22 3.15 0.06 -1.02
CA ALA A 22 1.97 -0.14 -0.20
C ALA A 22 1.97 -1.56 0.38
N LEU A 23 1.76 -1.70 1.69
CA LEU A 23 1.44 -2.98 2.32
C LEU A 23 -0.07 -3.20 2.21
N VAL A 24 -0.45 -4.24 1.48
CA VAL A 24 -1.84 -4.63 1.30
C VAL A 24 -2.14 -5.84 2.18
N THR A 25 -3.19 -5.75 2.98
CA THR A 25 -3.64 -6.83 3.87
C THR A 25 -5.09 -7.19 3.56
N VAL A 26 -5.37 -8.48 3.39
CA VAL A 26 -6.75 -8.99 3.26
C VAL A 26 -7.39 -8.95 4.65
N LEU A 27 -8.41 -8.10 4.81
CA LEU A 27 -9.18 -7.97 6.05
C LEU A 27 -10.28 -9.04 6.11
N LYS A 28 -11.01 -9.22 5.01
CA LYS A 28 -12.16 -10.11 4.92
C LYS A 28 -12.21 -10.79 3.56
N ALA A 29 -12.62 -12.05 3.56
CA ALA A 29 -12.88 -12.82 2.35
C ALA A 29 -14.20 -13.57 2.49
N LEU A 30 -15.15 -13.28 1.61
CA LEU A 30 -16.43 -13.98 1.50
C LEU A 30 -16.37 -14.96 0.31
N PRO A 31 -16.74 -16.24 0.51
CA PRO A 31 -16.62 -17.25 -0.53
C PRO A 31 -17.45 -16.96 -1.79
N PRO A 32 -17.00 -17.46 -2.96
CA PRO A 32 -15.72 -18.14 -3.16
C PRO A 32 -14.57 -17.13 -3.36
N ALA A 33 -13.54 -17.25 -2.52
CA ALA A 33 -12.33 -16.44 -2.56
C ALA A 33 -11.11 -17.33 -2.26
N SER A 34 -10.04 -17.15 -3.04
CA SER A 34 -8.78 -17.88 -2.84
C SER A 34 -7.89 -17.27 -1.75
N ALA A 35 -8.06 -15.97 -1.48
CA ALA A 35 -7.43 -15.29 -0.37
C ALA A 35 -8.14 -15.58 0.96
N LYS A 36 -7.38 -15.48 2.04
CA LYS A 36 -7.82 -15.60 3.42
C LYS A 36 -7.52 -14.32 4.18
N PRO A 37 -8.32 -13.98 5.20
CA PRO A 37 -7.97 -12.91 6.14
C PRO A 37 -6.54 -13.11 6.67
N GLY A 38 -5.76 -12.04 6.66
CA GLY A 38 -4.35 -12.05 7.06
C GLY A 38 -3.35 -12.30 5.93
N ASP A 39 -3.80 -12.68 4.73
CA ASP A 39 -2.94 -12.69 3.55
C ASP A 39 -2.43 -11.26 3.25
N LYS A 40 -1.17 -11.17 2.81
CA LYS A 40 -0.46 -9.90 2.62
C LYS A 40 0.32 -9.89 1.32
N ALA A 41 0.40 -8.72 0.71
CA ALA A 41 1.33 -8.43 -0.37
C ALA A 41 1.88 -7.00 -0.28
N LEU A 42 3.06 -6.79 -0.83
CA LEU A 42 3.61 -5.46 -1.09
C LEU A 42 3.29 -5.07 -2.53
N VAL A 43 2.97 -3.81 -2.75
CA VAL A 43 2.68 -3.26 -4.08
C VAL A 43 3.52 -2.02 -4.31
N THR A 44 4.40 -2.04 -5.31
CA THR A 44 5.24 -0.88 -5.65
C THR A 44 4.51 0.11 -6.56
N GLN A 45 5.05 1.31 -6.74
CA GLN A 45 4.52 2.30 -7.69
C GLN A 45 4.46 1.76 -9.13
N ALA A 46 5.41 0.90 -9.51
CA ALA A 46 5.43 0.22 -10.79
C ALA A 46 4.26 -0.77 -10.96
N GLY A 47 3.58 -1.15 -9.88
CA GLY A 47 2.50 -2.14 -9.87
C GLY A 47 2.99 -3.58 -9.69
N ILE A 48 4.25 -3.77 -9.27
CA ILE A 48 4.78 -5.10 -8.95
C ILE A 48 4.17 -5.54 -7.61
N ILE A 49 3.65 -6.77 -7.56
CA ILE A 49 3.04 -7.35 -6.38
C ILE A 49 3.92 -8.49 -5.86
N GLU A 50 4.33 -8.40 -4.59
CA GLU A 50 5.12 -9.41 -3.89
C GLU A 50 4.33 -9.94 -2.69
N GLY A 51 3.90 -11.20 -2.76
CA GLY A 51 3.02 -11.84 -1.78
C GLY A 51 1.67 -12.21 -2.38
N TRP A 52 0.63 -12.30 -1.54
CA TRP A 52 -0.69 -12.78 -1.95
C TRP A 52 -1.82 -11.91 -1.40
N ILE A 53 -2.73 -11.50 -2.30
CA ILE A 53 -3.98 -10.78 -1.96
C ILE A 53 -5.21 -11.41 -2.65
N GLY A 54 -5.03 -12.59 -3.25
CA GLY A 54 -6.05 -13.29 -4.06
C GLY A 54 -5.65 -13.46 -5.51
N GLY A 55 -6.61 -13.91 -6.33
CA GLY A 55 -6.42 -14.13 -7.77
C GLY A 55 -6.33 -12.85 -8.60
N GLY A 56 -6.05 -12.99 -9.89
CA GLY A 56 -5.80 -11.89 -10.82
C GLY A 56 -6.90 -10.82 -10.89
N CYS A 57 -8.15 -11.19 -10.61
CA CYS A 57 -9.28 -10.25 -10.61
C CYS A 57 -9.18 -9.14 -9.55
N ALA A 58 -8.43 -9.34 -8.46
CA ALA A 58 -8.23 -8.32 -7.43
C ALA A 58 -7.08 -7.34 -7.75
N GLN A 59 -6.11 -7.77 -8.57
CA GLN A 59 -4.86 -7.03 -8.80
C GLN A 59 -5.07 -5.63 -9.40
N PRO A 60 -5.94 -5.40 -10.40
CA PRO A 60 -6.11 -4.07 -10.99
C PRO A 60 -6.61 -3.03 -9.97
N ALA A 61 -7.60 -3.38 -9.16
CA ALA A 61 -8.16 -2.51 -8.12
C ALA A 61 -7.11 -2.21 -7.02
N VAL A 62 -6.36 -3.25 -6.61
CA VAL A 62 -5.28 -3.11 -5.64
C VAL A 62 -4.16 -2.19 -6.17
N ILE A 63 -3.68 -2.40 -7.40
CA ILE A 63 -2.61 -1.58 -8.00
C ILE A 63 -3.05 -0.13 -8.15
N LYS A 64 -4.28 0.10 -8.64
CA LYS A 64 -4.85 1.44 -8.78
C LYS A 64 -4.90 2.17 -7.43
N THR A 65 -5.40 1.49 -6.41
CA THR A 65 -5.50 2.05 -5.05
C THR A 65 -4.13 2.27 -4.42
N ALA A 66 -3.23 1.32 -4.54
CA ALA A 66 -1.86 1.43 -4.02
C ALA A 66 -1.14 2.64 -4.62
N ARG A 67 -1.23 2.86 -5.94
CA ARG A 67 -0.65 4.03 -6.59
C ARG A 67 -1.21 5.34 -6.06
N ARG A 68 -2.53 5.42 -5.80
CA ARG A 68 -3.14 6.62 -5.18
C ARG A 68 -2.61 6.83 -3.76
N ALA A 69 -2.58 5.77 -2.94
CA ALA A 69 -2.03 5.81 -1.59
C ALA A 69 -0.56 6.21 -1.52
N LEU A 70 0.25 5.79 -2.48
CA LEU A 70 1.65 6.18 -2.55
C LEU A 70 1.86 7.62 -2.99
N VAL A 71 0.89 8.22 -3.68
CA VAL A 71 0.97 9.63 -4.12
C VAL A 71 0.58 10.58 -2.99
N ASP A 72 -0.50 10.31 -2.27
CA ASP A 72 -1.00 11.21 -1.21
C ASP A 72 -0.64 10.80 0.21
N GLY A 73 -0.10 9.59 0.40
CA GLY A 73 0.25 9.07 1.71
C GLY A 73 -0.95 8.63 2.57
N CYS A 74 -2.16 8.54 1.99
CA CYS A 74 -3.36 8.18 2.73
C CYS A 74 -3.67 6.68 2.60
N SER A 75 -3.80 5.99 3.73
CA SER A 75 -4.26 4.60 3.77
C SER A 75 -5.74 4.49 3.37
N ARG A 76 -6.13 3.34 2.82
CA ARG A 76 -7.46 3.12 2.24
C ARG A 76 -7.98 1.72 2.51
N ILE A 77 -9.29 1.57 2.66
CA ILE A 77 -9.96 0.27 2.60
C ILE A 77 -10.65 0.15 1.24
N ILE A 78 -10.51 -1.00 0.59
CA ILE A 78 -11.20 -1.29 -0.66
C ILE A 78 -12.02 -2.56 -0.53
N ARG A 79 -13.16 -2.59 -1.20
CA ARG A 79 -14.01 -3.77 -1.34
C ARG A 79 -14.07 -4.16 -2.81
N ILE A 80 -13.85 -5.43 -3.09
CA ILE A 80 -13.96 -5.99 -4.43
C ILE A 80 -15.09 -7.00 -4.39
N SER A 81 -16.18 -6.70 -5.07
CA SER A 81 -17.43 -7.46 -5.03
C SER A 81 -17.96 -7.71 -6.45
N PRO A 82 -18.80 -8.73 -6.66
CA PRO A 82 -19.46 -8.98 -7.94
C PRO A 82 -20.46 -7.84 -8.21
N ALA A 83 -20.11 -6.93 -9.11
CA ALA A 83 -20.93 -5.81 -9.55
C ALA A 83 -20.66 -5.54 -11.04
N GLU A 84 -21.47 -4.68 -11.65
CA GLU A 84 -21.28 -4.28 -13.05
C GLU A 84 -19.88 -3.66 -13.26
N GLU A 85 -19.26 -3.98 -14.40
CA GLU A 85 -17.92 -3.52 -14.77
C GLU A 85 -17.76 -2.00 -14.69
N GLY A 86 -16.63 -1.54 -14.17
CA GLY A 86 -16.27 -0.12 -14.17
C GLY A 86 -17.02 0.74 -13.15
N VAL A 87 -17.90 0.15 -12.34
CA VAL A 87 -18.54 0.84 -11.21
C VAL A 87 -17.53 0.97 -10.08
N GLU A 88 -17.00 2.18 -9.93
CA GLU A 88 -16.29 2.63 -8.73
C GLU A 88 -17.29 3.42 -7.88
N ARG A 89 -17.57 2.94 -6.67
CA ARG A 89 -18.43 3.64 -5.71
C ARG A 89 -17.64 3.91 -4.45
N GLU A 90 -17.68 5.16 -4.01
CA GLU A 90 -17.22 5.52 -2.67
C GLU A 90 -18.40 5.27 -1.73
N LEU A 91 -18.29 4.24 -0.91
CA LEU A 91 -19.24 3.86 0.13
C LEU A 91 -18.56 4.10 1.47
N ASP A 92 -18.82 5.26 2.06
CA ASP A 92 -18.13 5.77 3.24
C ASP A 92 -16.59 5.74 3.03
N ASP A 93 -15.84 5.04 3.88
CA ASP A 93 -14.38 4.91 3.80
C ASP A 93 -13.91 3.76 2.88
N VAL A 94 -14.82 3.18 2.10
CA VAL A 94 -14.54 1.98 1.28
C VAL A 94 -14.73 2.27 -0.21
N LEU A 95 -13.67 2.07 -1.00
CA LEU A 95 -13.77 2.08 -2.46
C LEU A 95 -14.22 0.72 -2.96
N GLU A 96 -15.42 0.66 -3.55
CA GLU A 96 -15.97 -0.55 -4.14
C GLU A 96 -15.59 -0.67 -5.62
N PHE A 97 -15.10 -1.84 -6.02
CA PHE A 97 -14.78 -2.18 -7.41
C PHE A 97 -15.56 -3.40 -7.88
N GLY A 98 -16.27 -3.26 -9.00
CA GLY A 98 -16.90 -4.38 -9.71
C GLY A 98 -15.85 -5.30 -10.35
N MET A 99 -15.99 -6.61 -10.12
CA MET A 99 -15.11 -7.65 -10.67
C MET A 99 -15.71 -8.39 -11.88
N THR A 100 -14.86 -8.75 -12.84
CA THR A 100 -15.22 -9.58 -14.02
C THR A 100 -15.18 -11.09 -13.75
N CYS A 101 -14.55 -11.51 -12.66
CA CYS A 101 -14.53 -12.92 -12.27
C CYS A 101 -15.95 -13.36 -11.88
N HIS A 102 -16.51 -14.33 -12.61
CA HIS A 102 -17.77 -15.01 -12.30
C HIS A 102 -17.75 -15.84 -11.00
N SER A 103 -16.75 -15.67 -10.13
CA SER A 103 -16.64 -16.44 -8.90
C SER A 103 -17.74 -16.05 -7.89
N GLY A 104 -18.14 -14.78 -7.83
CA GLY A 104 -19.20 -14.35 -6.90
C GLY A 104 -18.75 -14.06 -5.47
N GLY A 105 -17.44 -14.15 -5.18
CA GLY A 105 -16.88 -13.85 -3.87
C GLY A 105 -16.65 -12.35 -3.63
N THR A 106 -16.38 -11.96 -2.39
CA THR A 106 -16.07 -10.56 -2.03
C THR A 106 -14.80 -10.49 -1.19
N LEU A 107 -13.94 -9.51 -1.45
CA LEU A 107 -12.74 -9.22 -0.67
C LEU A 107 -12.82 -7.81 -0.08
N GLU A 108 -12.38 -7.65 1.16
CA GLU A 108 -12.05 -6.34 1.73
C GLU A 108 -10.56 -6.32 2.04
N LEU A 109 -9.86 -5.28 1.56
CA LEU A 109 -8.42 -5.14 1.70
C LEU A 109 -8.08 -3.77 2.28
N PHE A 110 -7.12 -3.74 3.19
CA PHE A 110 -6.48 -2.52 3.66
C PHE A 110 -5.23 -2.26 2.85
N VAL A 111 -5.09 -1.04 2.34
CA VAL A 111 -3.95 -0.58 1.54
C VAL A 111 -3.25 0.52 2.32
N ASP A 112 -2.06 0.22 2.83
CA ASP A 112 -1.29 1.10 3.71
C ASP A 112 0.00 1.56 3.03
N PRO A 113 0.16 2.85 2.68
CA PRO A 113 1.36 3.35 2.02
C PRO A 113 2.53 3.46 3.00
N VAL A 114 3.67 2.87 2.64
CA VAL A 114 4.95 3.05 3.32
C VAL A 114 5.83 3.93 2.45
N LEU A 115 6.01 5.17 2.91
CA LEU A 115 6.81 6.17 2.22
C LEU A 115 8.24 6.22 2.80
N PRO A 116 9.24 6.60 1.97
CA PRO A 116 10.59 6.87 2.46
C PRO A 116 10.58 7.97 3.53
N GLN A 117 11.56 7.93 4.43
CA GLN A 117 11.68 8.97 5.44
C GLN A 117 11.89 10.35 4.79
N PRO A 118 11.17 11.38 5.23
CA PRO A 118 11.37 12.74 4.73
C PRO A 118 12.78 13.23 5.07
N THR A 119 13.46 13.82 4.11
CA THR A 119 14.79 14.42 4.27
C THR A 119 14.68 15.95 4.36
N LEU A 120 15.55 16.58 5.15
CA LEU A 120 15.61 18.04 5.24
C LEU A 120 16.89 18.57 4.57
N THR A 121 16.75 19.17 3.40
CA THR A 121 17.87 19.87 2.74
C THR A 121 17.97 21.30 3.24
N VAL A 122 19.10 21.65 3.87
CA VAL A 122 19.37 23.01 4.36
C VAL A 122 20.35 23.71 3.41
N ILE A 123 19.98 24.89 2.90
CA ILE A 123 20.80 25.69 1.97
C ILE A 123 21.24 27.00 2.64
N GLY A 124 22.55 27.23 2.71
CA GLY A 124 23.17 28.45 3.27
C GLY A 124 23.80 28.27 4.66
N ASP A 125 24.56 29.26 5.11
CA ASP A 125 25.36 29.21 6.35
C ASP A 125 24.99 30.34 7.34
N THR A 126 23.70 30.48 7.62
CA THR A 126 23.20 31.40 8.63
C THR A 126 23.16 30.72 10.00
N PRO A 127 23.10 31.48 11.12
CA PRO A 127 22.85 30.89 12.43
C PRO A 127 21.57 30.01 12.48
N LEU A 128 20.55 30.37 11.68
CA LEU A 128 19.32 29.58 11.56
C LEU A 128 19.56 28.24 10.85
N SER A 129 20.32 28.23 9.75
CA SER A 129 20.61 26.98 9.03
C SER A 129 21.41 26.00 9.90
N ARG A 130 22.41 26.49 10.64
CA ARG A 130 23.16 25.67 11.62
C ARG A 130 22.27 25.11 12.72
N ALA A 131 21.36 25.92 13.25
CA ALA A 131 20.40 25.46 14.26
C ALA A 131 19.48 24.35 13.71
N LEU A 132 18.98 24.49 12.48
CA LEU A 132 18.17 23.47 11.82
C LEU A 132 18.94 22.16 11.62
N SER A 133 20.19 22.22 11.16
CA SER A 133 21.03 21.02 10.99
C SER A 133 21.28 20.26 12.30
N VAL A 134 21.34 20.95 13.45
CA VAL A 134 21.49 20.31 14.76
C VAL A 134 20.19 19.68 15.26
N LEU A 135 19.04 20.29 14.96
CA LEU A 135 17.73 19.85 15.46
C LEU A 135 17.12 18.73 14.61
N ALA A 136 17.28 18.78 13.29
CA ALA A 136 16.58 17.90 12.35
C ALA A 136 16.79 16.40 12.59
N PRO A 137 18.01 15.88 12.87
CA PRO A 137 18.18 14.47 13.19
C PRO A 137 17.40 14.01 14.42
N ARG A 138 17.16 14.91 15.39
CA ARG A 138 16.38 14.61 16.61
C ARG A 138 14.88 14.48 16.33
N LEU A 139 14.43 15.03 15.21
CA LEU A 139 13.05 14.95 14.73
C LEU A 139 12.86 13.80 13.72
N GLY A 140 13.89 12.98 13.49
CA GLY A 140 13.84 11.92 12.47
C GLY A 140 13.94 12.45 11.04
N LEU A 141 14.44 13.68 10.87
CA LEU A 141 14.71 14.30 9.57
C LEU A 141 16.21 14.25 9.31
N PRO A 142 16.72 13.23 8.60
CA PRO A 142 18.11 13.24 8.17
C PRO A 142 18.38 14.45 7.26
N THR A 143 19.49 15.14 7.53
CA THR A 143 19.98 16.33 6.81
C THR A 143 21.16 16.01 5.93
#